data_AF-A0A2V9NE25-F1
#
_entry.id   AF-A0A2V9NE25-F1
#
_cell.length_a   1.000
_cell.length_b   1.000
_cell.length_c   1.000
_cell.angle_alpha   90.00
_cell.angle_beta   90.00
_cell.angle_gamma   90.00
#
_symmetry.space_group_name_H-M   'P 1'
#
loop_
_entity.id
_entity.type
_entity.pdbx_description
1 polymer ?
#
loop_
_entity_poly.entity_id
_entity_poly.type
_entity_poly.pdbx_seq_one_letter_code
_entity_poly.pdbx_strand_id
1 'polypeptide(L)'
;MHSTILATFFEISRTVVAMCSAGIAICLIGVWPAKTEIAEARGLDKIVALSNLCVAIPLAVFGALHLFGPQFVTDIVPVYMPWRLFWVYFVGCALIAASLSIASKIGVRWSGLQFGIMMFLFVAMIHFPGALRQPHNRIIWTIVFREMSFGGAGWILAGNATNGWRAPAKTTLITVGRILIAIAAIVFGIEHFLHPTGLPGVPLVKQI
;
A
#
# COMPACT_ATOMS: atom_id res chain seq x y z
N MET A 1 -34.74 -19.82 0.45
CA MET A 1 -33.94 -18.86 -0.37
C MET A 1 -33.62 -17.55 0.37
N HIS A 2 -34.52 -17.00 1.21
CA HIS A 2 -34.20 -15.80 2.01
C HIS A 2 -33.16 -16.04 3.13
N SER A 3 -33.17 -17.20 3.78
CA SER A 3 -32.18 -17.54 4.83
C SER A 3 -30.76 -17.72 4.29
N THR A 4 -30.61 -18.13 3.02
CA THR A 4 -29.31 -18.32 2.37
C THR A 4 -28.69 -16.99 1.96
N ILE A 5 -29.51 -16.01 1.56
CA ILE A 5 -29.06 -14.65 1.22
C ILE A 5 -28.69 -13.88 2.50
N LEU A 6 -29.46 -14.00 3.58
CA LEU A 6 -29.09 -13.43 4.88
C LEU A 6 -27.83 -14.10 5.45
N ALA A 7 -27.68 -15.42 5.30
CA ALA A 7 -26.46 -16.11 5.69
C ALA A 7 -25.24 -15.66 4.88
N THR A 8 -25.35 -15.40 3.58
CA THR A 8 -24.23 -14.85 2.78
C THR A 8 -23.98 -13.36 3.02
N PHE A 9 -24.98 -12.59 3.45
CA PHE A 9 -24.79 -11.21 3.94
C PHE A 9 -24.12 -11.16 5.33
N PHE A 10 -24.34 -12.16 6.18
CA PHE A 10 -23.74 -12.29 7.52
C PHE A 10 -22.49 -13.18 7.58
N GLU A 11 -22.17 -13.93 6.53
CA GLU A 11 -20.83 -14.50 6.31
C GLU A 11 -19.89 -13.35 5.95
N ILE A 12 -19.57 -12.52 6.95
CA ILE A 12 -18.48 -11.58 6.82
C ILE A 12 -17.25 -12.43 6.56
N SER A 13 -16.72 -12.37 5.33
CA SER A 13 -15.52 -13.10 4.95
C SER A 13 -14.46 -12.86 6.02
N ARG A 14 -13.95 -13.94 6.62
CA ARG A 14 -12.95 -13.89 7.70
C ARG A 14 -11.78 -12.95 7.34
N THR A 15 -11.43 -12.91 6.05
CA THR A 15 -10.43 -12.00 5.48
C THR A 15 -10.83 -10.53 5.64
N VAL A 16 -12.06 -10.16 5.28
CA VAL A 16 -12.56 -8.79 5.41
C VAL A 16 -12.60 -8.35 6.87
N VAL A 17 -13.11 -9.22 7.77
CA VAL A 17 -13.10 -8.94 9.22
C VAL A 17 -11.67 -8.67 9.71
N ALA A 18 -10.72 -9.54 9.34
CA ALA A 18 -9.33 -9.43 9.77
C ALA A 18 -8.67 -8.14 9.23
N MET A 19 -8.90 -7.81 7.96
CA MET A 19 -8.41 -6.59 7.32
C MET A 19 -8.93 -5.33 8.03
N CYS A 20 -10.25 -5.23 8.25
CA CYS A 20 -10.85 -4.10 8.94
C CYS A 20 -10.36 -4.02 10.39
N SER A 21 -10.31 -5.14 11.10
CA SER A 21 -9.85 -5.20 12.50
C SER A 21 -8.40 -4.77 12.64
N ALA A 22 -7.51 -5.20 11.74
CA ALA A 22 -6.10 -4.80 11.74
C ALA A 22 -5.93 -3.29 11.49
N GLY A 23 -6.67 -2.73 10.53
CA GLY A 23 -6.67 -1.29 10.25
C GLY A 23 -7.15 -0.46 11.44
N ILE A 24 -8.25 -0.86 12.07
CA ILE A 24 -8.79 -0.20 13.27
C ILE A 24 -7.81 -0.30 14.44
N ALA A 25 -7.26 -1.50 14.71
CA ALA A 25 -6.30 -1.70 15.79
C ALA A 25 -5.06 -0.79 15.62
N ILE A 26 -4.49 -0.73 14.42
CA ILE A 26 -3.32 0.12 14.14
C ILE A 26 -3.66 1.60 14.21
N CYS A 27 -4.86 2.00 13.78
CA CYS A 27 -5.33 3.38 13.96
C CYS A 27 -5.33 3.76 15.45
N LEU A 28 -5.93 2.94 16.30
CA LEU A 28 -5.97 3.17 17.75
C LEU A 28 -4.56 3.21 18.37
N ILE A 29 -3.68 2.29 17.98
CA ILE A 29 -2.28 2.25 18.44
C ILE A 29 -1.53 3.51 18.03
N GLY A 30 -1.64 3.94 16.77
CA GLY A 30 -0.89 5.07 16.23
C GLY A 30 -1.41 6.44 16.66
N VAL A 31 -2.66 6.55 17.13
CA VAL A 31 -3.19 7.80 17.69
C VAL A 31 -2.44 8.21 18.95
N TRP A 32 -2.01 7.26 19.80
CA TRP A 32 -1.31 7.61 21.04
C TRP A 32 0.03 8.31 20.81
N PRO A 33 0.94 7.80 19.95
CA PRO A 33 2.17 8.51 19.56
C PRO A 33 1.94 9.78 18.70
N ALA A 34 0.77 9.91 18.05
CA ALA A 34 0.47 11.05 17.20
C ALA A 34 -0.26 12.19 17.93
N LYS A 35 -0.86 11.94 19.11
CA LYS A 35 -1.76 12.88 19.80
C LYS A 35 -1.13 14.26 20.06
N THR A 36 0.14 14.32 20.42
CA THR A 36 0.84 15.57 20.73
C THR A 36 1.08 16.39 19.46
N GLU A 37 1.63 15.77 18.41
CA GLU A 37 1.84 16.41 17.11
C GLU A 37 0.52 16.87 16.48
N ILE A 38 -0.56 16.10 16.62
CA ILE A 38 -1.90 16.48 16.13
C ILE A 38 -2.45 17.69 16.88
N ALA A 39 -2.25 17.75 18.20
CA ALA A 39 -2.70 18.85 19.05
C ALA A 39 -1.91 20.14 18.77
N GLU A 40 -0.61 20.03 18.53
CA GLU A 40 0.28 21.17 18.24
C GLU A 40 0.14 21.68 16.79
N ALA A 41 -0.17 20.79 15.84
CA ALA A 41 -0.30 21.15 14.42
C ALA A 41 -1.47 22.09 14.13
N ARG A 42 -1.22 23.10 13.29
CA ARG A 42 -2.20 24.11 12.86
C ARG A 42 -2.51 23.97 11.37
N GLY A 43 -3.76 24.23 10.98
CA GLY A 43 -4.17 24.20 9.57
C GLY A 43 -3.83 22.88 8.86
N LEU A 44 -3.14 22.97 7.72
CA LEU A 44 -2.76 21.83 6.88
C LEU A 44 -1.64 20.97 7.50
N ASP A 45 -0.91 21.47 8.50
CA ASP A 45 0.15 20.69 9.17
C ASP A 45 -0.40 19.45 9.87
N LYS A 46 -1.71 19.43 10.17
CA LYS A 46 -2.41 18.23 10.68
C LYS A 46 -2.29 17.04 9.73
N ILE A 47 -2.23 17.27 8.42
CA ILE A 47 -2.03 16.21 7.42
C ILE A 47 -0.64 15.57 7.60
N VAL A 48 0.37 16.39 7.88
CA VAL A 48 1.74 15.92 8.11
C VAL A 48 1.81 15.14 9.43
N ALA A 49 1.14 15.61 10.48
CA ALA A 49 1.06 14.92 11.77
C ALA A 49 0.40 13.53 11.67
N LEU A 50 -0.48 13.33 10.69
CA LEU A 50 -1.16 12.05 10.42
C LEU A 50 -0.42 11.15 9.41
N SER A 51 0.68 11.61 8.81
CA SER A 51 1.36 10.89 7.71
C SER A 51 1.73 9.44 8.05
N ASN A 52 2.27 9.19 9.26
CA ASN A 52 2.62 7.83 9.70
C ASN A 52 1.39 6.92 9.81
N LEU A 53 0.25 7.44 10.29
CA LEU A 53 -1.01 6.70 10.37
C LEU A 53 -1.55 6.37 8.97
N CYS A 54 -1.49 7.32 8.04
CA CYS A 54 -1.90 7.13 6.65
C CYS A 54 -1.09 6.03 5.95
N VAL A 55 0.16 5.81 6.33
CA VAL A 55 0.99 4.71 5.80
C VAL A 55 0.76 3.41 6.58
N ALA A 56 0.72 3.46 7.92
CA ALA A 56 0.62 2.26 8.75
C ALA A 56 -0.70 1.51 8.54
N ILE A 57 -1.83 2.21 8.46
CA ILE A 57 -3.16 1.57 8.38
C ILE A 57 -3.28 0.66 7.13
N PRO A 58 -2.97 1.12 5.90
CA PRO A 58 -2.98 0.24 4.72
C PRO A 58 -2.03 -0.95 4.84
N LEU A 59 -0.83 -0.76 5.41
CA LEU A 59 0.12 -1.87 5.62
C LEU A 59 -0.47 -2.93 6.56
N ALA A 60 -1.19 -2.53 7.60
CA ALA A 60 -1.91 -3.45 8.48
C ALA A 60 -2.98 -4.25 7.74
N VAL A 61 -3.78 -3.55 6.93
CA VAL A 61 -4.86 -4.12 6.12
C VAL A 61 -4.31 -5.14 5.13
N PHE A 62 -3.28 -4.79 4.36
CA PHE A 62 -2.65 -5.71 3.41
C PHE A 62 -1.89 -6.84 4.10
N GLY A 63 -1.27 -6.59 5.26
CA GLY A 63 -0.67 -7.64 6.08
C GLY A 63 -1.71 -8.68 6.51
N ALA A 64 -2.88 -8.24 6.98
CA ALA A 64 -3.99 -9.13 7.31
C ALA A 64 -4.53 -9.89 6.08
N LEU A 65 -4.58 -9.26 4.90
CA LEU A 65 -4.93 -9.96 3.65
C LEU A 65 -3.98 -11.15 3.38
N HIS A 66 -2.68 -10.98 3.59
CA HIS A 66 -1.72 -12.07 3.41
C HIS A 66 -1.92 -13.22 4.42
N LEU A 67 -2.27 -12.90 5.66
CA LEU A 67 -2.42 -13.91 6.72
C LEU A 67 -3.77 -14.64 6.69
N PHE A 68 -4.85 -13.96 6.26
CA PHE A 68 -6.22 -14.48 6.33
C PHE A 68 -6.85 -14.78 4.96
N GLY A 69 -6.30 -14.24 3.87
CA GLY A 69 -6.64 -14.58 2.48
C GLY A 69 -5.45 -15.13 1.68
N PRO A 70 -4.66 -16.08 2.21
CA PRO A 70 -3.39 -16.47 1.62
C PRO A 70 -3.54 -17.12 0.23
N GLN A 71 -4.67 -17.75 -0.09
CA GLN A 71 -4.91 -18.37 -1.40
C GLN A 71 -4.93 -17.33 -2.51
N PHE A 72 -5.67 -16.23 -2.31
CA PHE A 72 -5.73 -15.12 -3.26
C PHE A 72 -4.35 -14.52 -3.53
N VAL A 73 -3.54 -14.32 -2.49
CA VAL A 73 -2.18 -13.78 -2.63
C VAL A 73 -1.25 -14.81 -3.27
N THR A 74 -1.40 -16.09 -2.90
CA THR A 74 -0.58 -17.18 -3.45
C THR A 74 -0.67 -17.19 -4.97
N ASP A 75 -1.86 -16.99 -5.56
CA ASP A 75 -2.05 -16.96 -7.01
C ASP A 75 -1.28 -15.84 -7.73
N ILE A 76 -0.92 -14.76 -7.01
CA ILE A 76 -0.15 -13.63 -7.53
C ILE A 76 1.36 -13.90 -7.48
N VAL A 77 1.83 -14.75 -6.55
CA VAL A 77 3.27 -15.08 -6.41
C VAL A 77 3.78 -15.78 -7.67
N PRO A 78 4.95 -15.42 -8.24
CA PRO A 78 5.44 -16.04 -9.46
C PRO A 78 5.52 -17.57 -9.36
N VAL A 79 5.08 -18.28 -10.41
CA VAL A 79 4.97 -19.76 -10.41
C VAL A 79 6.33 -20.47 -10.30
N TYR A 80 7.41 -19.80 -10.68
CA TYR A 80 8.77 -20.34 -10.58
C TYR A 80 9.35 -20.26 -9.15
N MET A 81 8.71 -19.53 -8.24
CA MET A 81 9.22 -19.31 -6.90
C MET A 81 8.91 -20.53 -6.02
N PRO A 82 9.90 -21.15 -5.36
CA PRO A 82 9.65 -22.25 -4.43
C PRO A 82 8.95 -21.73 -3.16
N TRP A 83 8.23 -22.60 -2.48
CA TRP A 83 7.53 -22.30 -1.22
C TRP A 83 6.65 -21.04 -1.28
N ARG A 84 5.87 -20.85 -2.34
CA ARG A 84 5.01 -19.65 -2.56
C ARG A 84 4.21 -19.25 -1.31
N LEU A 85 3.63 -20.21 -0.60
CA LEU A 85 2.86 -19.97 0.62
C LEU A 85 3.71 -19.42 1.77
N PHE A 86 4.98 -19.85 1.91
CA PHE A 86 5.89 -19.28 2.89
C PHE A 86 6.10 -17.79 2.64
N TRP A 87 6.32 -17.39 1.38
CA TRP A 87 6.51 -15.98 1.02
C TRP A 87 5.27 -15.14 1.28
N VAL A 88 4.07 -15.67 1.05
CA VAL A 88 2.81 -15.00 1.40
C VAL A 88 2.76 -14.68 2.89
N TYR A 89 2.99 -15.66 3.77
CA TYR A 89 2.98 -15.43 5.21
C TYR A 89 4.14 -14.54 5.68
N PHE A 90 5.34 -14.71 5.12
CA PHE A 90 6.50 -13.88 5.44
C PHE A 90 6.24 -12.40 5.14
N VAL A 91 5.74 -12.09 3.94
CA VAL A 91 5.37 -10.73 3.54
C VAL A 91 4.24 -10.20 4.44
N GLY A 92 3.24 -11.02 4.76
CA GLY A 92 2.17 -10.65 5.69
C GLY A 92 2.70 -10.22 7.06
N CYS A 93 3.58 -11.03 7.66
CA CYS A 93 4.23 -10.70 8.93
C CYS A 93 5.10 -9.45 8.82
N ALA A 94 5.86 -9.29 7.74
CA ALA A 94 6.70 -8.12 7.50
C ALA A 94 5.86 -6.83 7.38
N LEU A 95 4.71 -6.88 6.70
CA LEU A 95 3.77 -5.76 6.58
C LEU A 95 3.17 -5.37 7.94
N ILE A 96 2.73 -6.34 8.75
CA ILE A 96 2.24 -6.08 10.11
C ILE A 96 3.34 -5.46 10.99
N ALA A 97 4.56 -6.00 10.93
CA ALA A 97 5.70 -5.49 11.70
C ALA A 97 6.06 -4.05 11.28
N ALA A 98 6.13 -3.77 9.98
CA ALA A 98 6.37 -2.43 9.45
C ALA A 98 5.24 -1.46 9.84
N SER A 99 3.98 -1.89 9.76
CA SER A 99 2.82 -1.11 10.22
C SER A 99 2.95 -0.71 11.68
N LEU A 100 3.22 -1.68 12.57
CA LEU A 100 3.34 -1.43 14.00
C LEU A 100 4.53 -0.50 14.32
N SER A 101 5.66 -0.71 13.64
CA SER A 101 6.84 0.16 13.73
C SER A 101 6.53 1.61 13.33
N ILE A 102 5.86 1.82 12.20
CA ILE A 102 5.51 3.14 11.68
C ILE A 102 4.48 3.82 12.58
N ALA A 103 3.42 3.09 12.99
CA ALA A 103 2.39 3.60 13.89
C ALA A 103 2.97 4.01 15.25
N SER A 104 3.88 3.21 15.79
CA SER A 104 4.55 3.47 17.07
C SER A 104 5.69 4.50 16.96
N LYS A 105 6.05 4.91 15.73
CA LYS A 105 7.20 5.78 15.42
C LYS A 105 8.55 5.19 15.86
N ILE A 106 8.64 3.87 15.98
CA ILE A 106 9.85 3.15 16.42
C ILE A 106 10.43 2.43 15.22
N GLY A 107 11.61 2.84 14.72
CA GLY A 107 12.28 2.15 13.60
C GLY A 107 11.77 2.56 12.21
N VAL A 108 11.01 3.66 12.10
CA VAL A 108 10.43 4.20 10.85
C VAL A 108 11.43 4.24 9.69
N ARG A 109 12.69 4.60 9.99
CA ARG A 109 13.78 4.65 9.01
C ARG A 109 13.96 3.33 8.25
N TRP A 110 14.01 2.23 9.01
CA TRP A 110 14.28 0.91 8.45
C TRP A 110 13.02 0.30 7.84
N SER A 111 11.87 0.48 8.49
CA SER A 111 10.60 -0.01 7.97
C SER A 111 10.24 0.64 6.64
N GLY A 112 10.43 1.96 6.49
CA GLY A 112 10.22 2.64 5.21
C GLY A 112 11.18 2.17 4.12
N LEU A 113 12.46 1.94 4.45
CA LEU A 113 13.45 1.46 3.49
C LEU A 113 13.12 0.05 3.01
N GLN A 114 12.87 -0.88 3.95
CA GLN A 114 12.57 -2.28 3.66
C GLN A 114 11.24 -2.42 2.92
N PHE A 115 10.21 -1.67 3.33
CA PHE A 115 8.95 -1.62 2.60
C PHE A 115 9.17 -1.15 1.17
N GLY A 116 9.94 -0.07 0.96
CA GLY A 116 10.25 0.42 -0.37
C GLY A 116 10.96 -0.63 -1.24
N ILE A 117 11.99 -1.29 -0.70
CA ILE A 117 12.70 -2.39 -1.38
C ILE A 117 11.73 -3.51 -1.76
N MET A 118 10.87 -3.93 -0.83
CA MET A 118 9.87 -4.97 -1.08
C MET A 118 8.93 -4.60 -2.23
N MET A 119 8.43 -3.36 -2.28
CA MET A 119 7.58 -2.90 -3.39
C MET A 119 8.31 -2.94 -4.74
N PHE A 120 9.58 -2.54 -4.80
CA PHE A 120 10.37 -2.65 -6.04
C PHE A 120 10.64 -4.09 -6.43
N LEU A 121 10.82 -5.00 -5.47
CA LEU A 121 10.93 -6.42 -5.75
C LEU A 121 9.62 -6.96 -6.36
N PHE A 122 8.45 -6.56 -5.85
CA PHE A 122 7.17 -6.92 -6.46
C PHE A 122 7.03 -6.37 -7.88
N VAL A 123 7.43 -5.13 -8.12
CA VAL A 123 7.49 -4.57 -9.47
C VAL A 123 8.38 -5.42 -10.37
N ALA A 124 9.62 -5.69 -9.96
CA ALA A 124 10.59 -6.41 -10.77
C ALA A 124 10.20 -7.87 -11.06
N MET A 125 9.58 -8.56 -10.10
CA MET A 125 9.29 -9.99 -10.22
C MET A 125 7.88 -10.28 -10.74
N ILE A 126 6.91 -9.39 -10.51
CA ILE A 126 5.49 -9.64 -10.78
C ILE A 126 4.98 -8.68 -11.86
N HIS A 127 4.96 -7.38 -11.56
CA HIS A 127 4.22 -6.42 -12.36
C HIS A 127 4.91 -6.06 -13.67
N PHE A 128 6.22 -5.82 -13.64
CA PHE A 128 6.99 -5.46 -14.81
C PHE A 128 7.08 -6.61 -15.84
N PRO A 129 7.38 -7.87 -15.44
CA PRO A 129 7.27 -9.01 -16.36
C PRO A 129 5.86 -9.20 -16.90
N GLY A 130 4.82 -8.90 -16.11
CA GLY A 130 3.43 -8.90 -16.59
C GLY A 130 3.20 -7.86 -17.69
N ALA A 131 3.69 -6.64 -17.50
CA ALA A 131 3.58 -5.54 -18.45
C ALA A 131 4.31 -5.86 -19.77
N LEU A 132 5.49 -6.48 -19.71
CA LEU A 132 6.24 -6.87 -20.90
C LEU A 132 5.53 -7.96 -21.73
N ARG A 133 4.77 -8.86 -21.10
CA ARG A 133 3.98 -9.88 -21.81
C ARG A 133 2.74 -9.30 -22.48
N GLN A 134 2.22 -8.19 -21.98
CA GLN A 134 1.05 -7.49 -22.52
C GLN A 134 1.36 -6.00 -22.68
N PRO A 135 2.26 -5.62 -23.61
CA PRO A 135 2.82 -4.26 -23.66
C PRO A 135 1.77 -3.18 -23.95
N HIS A 136 0.65 -3.54 -24.60
CA HIS A 136 -0.45 -2.63 -24.89
C HIS A 136 -1.54 -2.61 -23.80
N ASN A 137 -1.38 -3.36 -22.71
CA ASN A 137 -2.33 -3.38 -21.60
C ASN A 137 -2.01 -2.26 -20.61
N ARG A 138 -2.71 -1.12 -20.79
CA ARG A 138 -2.57 0.08 -19.95
C ARG A 138 -2.84 -0.17 -18.46
N ILE A 139 -3.72 -1.10 -18.10
CA ILE A 139 -4.06 -1.38 -16.70
C ILE A 139 -2.87 -2.02 -15.99
N ILE A 140 -2.14 -2.91 -16.66
CA ILE A 140 -0.94 -3.54 -16.09
C ILE A 140 0.19 -2.50 -15.93
N TRP A 141 0.37 -1.61 -16.91
CA TRP A 141 1.32 -0.49 -16.77
C TRP A 141 0.93 0.47 -15.63
N THR A 142 -0.35 0.78 -15.49
CA THR A 142 -0.87 1.59 -14.38
C THR A 142 -0.51 0.95 -13.04
N ILE A 143 -0.63 -0.38 -12.92
CA ILE A 143 -0.21 -1.11 -11.71
C ILE A 143 1.30 -0.97 -11.49
N VAL A 144 2.15 -1.11 -12.52
CA VAL A 144 3.60 -0.92 -12.39
C VAL A 144 3.94 0.44 -11.78
N PHE A 145 3.41 1.53 -12.35
CA PHE A 145 3.67 2.88 -11.83
C PHE A 145 3.07 3.11 -10.44
N ARG A 146 1.90 2.54 -10.15
CA ARG A 146 1.28 2.55 -8.81
C ARG A 146 2.22 1.94 -7.77
N GLU A 147 2.68 0.72 -8.00
CA GLU A 147 3.52 0.00 -7.03
C GLU A 147 4.89 0.69 -6.84
N MET A 148 5.46 1.24 -7.91
CA MET A 148 6.67 2.07 -7.83
C MET A 148 6.45 3.32 -6.95
N SER A 149 5.27 3.95 -7.03
CA SER A 149 4.93 5.10 -6.19
C SER A 149 4.81 4.72 -4.71
N PHE A 150 4.27 3.53 -4.39
CA PHE A 150 4.23 3.01 -3.02
C PHE A 150 5.65 2.75 -2.48
N GLY A 151 6.52 2.18 -3.32
CA GLY A 151 7.93 2.02 -2.98
C GLY A 151 8.63 3.35 -2.70
N GLY A 152 8.40 4.35 -3.56
CA GLY A 152 8.90 5.71 -3.40
C GLY A 152 8.38 6.41 -2.14
N ALA A 153 7.11 6.22 -1.78
CA ALA A 153 6.54 6.75 -0.55
C ALA A 153 7.22 6.15 0.69
N GLY A 154 7.54 4.85 0.68
CA GLY A 154 8.34 4.20 1.72
C GLY A 154 9.72 4.83 1.90
N TRP A 155 10.38 5.20 0.80
CA TRP A 155 11.69 5.87 0.84
C TRP A 155 11.61 7.33 1.30
N ILE A 156 10.57 8.07 0.94
CA ILE A 156 10.31 9.39 1.53
C ILE A 156 10.13 9.27 3.05
N LEU A 157 9.35 8.29 3.51
CA LEU A 157 9.14 8.04 4.94
C LEU A 157 10.46 7.70 5.64
N ALA A 158 11.28 6.84 5.03
CA ALA A 158 12.61 6.50 5.54
C ALA A 158 13.57 7.70 5.62
N GLY A 159 13.52 8.59 4.61
CA GLY A 159 14.33 9.80 4.56
C GLY A 159 13.92 10.86 5.58
N ASN A 160 12.64 10.91 5.95
CA ASN A 160 12.09 11.86 6.93
C ASN A 160 12.10 11.34 8.38
N ALA A 161 12.55 10.11 8.63
CA ALA A 161 12.62 9.56 9.99
C ALA A 161 13.55 10.39 10.90
N THR A 162 13.17 10.55 12.17
CA THR A 162 13.87 11.34 13.18
C THR A 162 15.31 10.86 13.45
N ASN A 163 15.52 9.55 13.55
CA ASN A 163 16.85 8.92 13.67
C ASN A 163 17.50 8.68 12.29
N GLY A 164 17.49 9.73 11.45
CA GLY A 164 17.60 9.65 9.99
C GLY A 164 18.96 9.23 9.42
N TRP A 165 18.99 9.14 8.09
CA TRP A 165 20.18 8.84 7.30
C TRP A 165 21.12 10.05 7.21
N ARG A 166 22.39 9.81 6.84
CA ARG A 166 23.33 10.90 6.48
C ARG A 166 22.72 11.78 5.39
N ALA A 167 23.05 13.07 5.38
CA ALA A 167 22.45 14.08 4.50
C ALA A 167 22.35 13.67 3.02
N PRO A 168 23.41 13.09 2.39
CA PRO A 168 23.30 12.64 0.99
C PRO A 168 22.25 11.55 0.78
N ALA A 169 22.25 10.51 1.62
CA ALA A 169 21.31 9.39 1.52
C ALA A 169 19.87 9.83 1.79
N LYS A 170 19.66 10.72 2.77
CA LYS A 170 18.36 11.34 3.03
C LYS A 170 17.82 12.06 1.79
N THR A 171 18.62 12.94 1.20
CA THR A 171 18.21 13.72 0.02
C THR A 171 17.89 12.80 -1.16
N THR A 172 18.73 11.79 -1.43
CA THR A 172 18.49 10.84 -2.51
C THR A 172 17.17 10.09 -2.32
N LEU A 173 16.90 9.54 -1.14
CA LEU A 173 15.66 8.79 -0.86
C LEU A 173 14.41 9.66 -1.09
N ILE A 174 14.42 10.90 -0.59
CA ILE A 174 13.29 11.83 -0.73
C ILE A 174 13.11 12.22 -2.20
N THR A 175 14.18 12.56 -2.91
CA THR A 175 14.12 12.97 -4.32
C THR A 175 13.62 11.85 -5.21
N VAL A 176 14.18 10.64 -5.07
CA VAL A 176 13.76 9.48 -5.86
C VAL A 176 12.29 9.16 -5.59
N GLY A 177 11.86 9.13 -4.32
CA GLY A 177 10.46 8.88 -3.99
C GLY A 177 9.50 9.92 -4.58
N ARG A 178 9.87 11.21 -4.57
CA ARG A 178 9.07 12.29 -5.15
C ARG A 178 8.93 12.15 -6.67
N ILE A 179 10.03 11.82 -7.36
CA ILE A 179 10.03 11.61 -8.81
C ILE A 179 9.07 10.46 -9.17
N LEU A 180 9.11 9.36 -8.44
CA LEU A 180 8.25 8.19 -8.71
C LEU A 180 6.76 8.50 -8.49
N ILE A 181 6.42 9.21 -7.41
CA ILE A 181 5.06 9.65 -7.15
C ILE A 181 4.59 10.62 -8.25
N ALA A 182 5.45 11.56 -8.68
CA ALA A 182 5.13 12.49 -9.74
C ALA A 182 4.87 11.78 -11.08
N ILE A 183 5.71 10.80 -11.44
CA ILE A 183 5.51 9.98 -12.65
C ILE A 183 4.16 9.24 -12.58
N ALA A 184 3.86 8.58 -11.46
CA ALA A 184 2.59 7.88 -11.30
C ALA A 184 1.38 8.82 -11.39
N ALA A 185 1.45 10.00 -10.78
CA ALA A 185 0.38 11.01 -10.86
C ALA A 185 0.16 11.50 -12.30
N ILE A 186 1.23 11.73 -13.07
CA ILE A 186 1.13 12.10 -14.49
C ILE A 186 0.48 10.98 -15.30
N VAL A 187 0.93 9.73 -15.13
CA VAL A 187 0.37 8.58 -15.83
C VAL A 187 -1.12 8.42 -15.51
N PHE A 188 -1.51 8.49 -14.22
CA PHE A 188 -2.91 8.40 -13.83
C PHE A 188 -3.74 9.54 -14.40
N GLY A 189 -3.20 10.77 -14.43
CA GLY A 189 -3.86 11.90 -15.06
C GLY A 189 -4.13 11.65 -16.55
N ILE A 190 -3.12 11.19 -17.30
CA ILE A 190 -3.26 10.86 -18.72
C ILE A 190 -4.32 9.76 -18.93
N GLU A 191 -4.21 8.65 -18.20
CA GLU A 191 -5.15 7.54 -18.28
C GLU A 191 -6.59 7.97 -17.96
N HIS A 192 -6.76 8.84 -16.96
CA HIS A 192 -8.06 9.37 -16.55
C HIS A 192 -8.74 10.20 -17.66
N PHE A 193 -7.97 11.04 -18.36
CA PHE A 193 -8.51 11.84 -19.47
C PHE A 193 -8.75 11.03 -20.74
N LEU A 194 -7.92 10.03 -21.02
CA LEU A 194 -8.07 9.17 -22.21
C LEU A 194 -9.17 8.10 -22.04
N HIS A 195 -9.44 7.68 -20.79
CA HIS A 195 -10.39 6.61 -20.48
C HIS A 195 -11.41 7.03 -19.41
N PRO A 196 -12.31 7.99 -19.72
CA PRO A 196 -13.28 8.52 -18.76
C PRO A 196 -14.43 7.55 -18.42
N THR A 197 -14.50 6.38 -19.05
CA THR A 197 -15.51 5.36 -18.77
C THR A 197 -15.25 4.73 -17.39
N GLY A 198 -16.12 4.99 -16.42
CA GLY A 198 -15.98 4.54 -15.03
C GLY A 198 -15.83 5.67 -14.00
N LEU A 199 -15.85 6.93 -14.44
CA LEU A 199 -15.87 8.09 -13.55
C LEU A 199 -17.25 8.31 -12.93
N PRO A 200 -17.35 8.67 -11.64
CA PRO A 200 -18.61 9.09 -11.03
C PRO A 200 -19.22 10.24 -11.85
N GLY A 201 -20.43 10.05 -12.36
CA GLY A 201 -21.14 11.06 -13.16
C GLY A 201 -21.15 10.84 -14.68
N VAL A 202 -20.46 9.83 -15.21
CA VAL A 202 -20.69 9.38 -16.59
C VAL A 202 -21.85 8.37 -16.58
N PRO A 203 -22.98 8.65 -17.26
CA PRO A 203 -24.09 7.70 -17.30
C PRO A 203 -23.60 6.36 -17.84
N LEU A 204 -23.83 5.29 -17.08
CA LEU A 204 -23.65 3.90 -17.52
C LEU A 204 -24.75 3.57 -18.56
N VAL A 205 -24.75 4.24 -19.70
CA VAL A 205 -25.62 3.83 -20.80
C VAL A 205 -25.10 2.48 -21.28
N LYS A 206 -25.91 1.46 -20.95
CA LYS A 206 -25.81 0.05 -21.30
C LYS A 206 -24.90 -0.21 -22.50
N GLN A 207 -23.74 -0.81 -22.24
CA GLN A 207 -23.06 -1.61 -23.24
C GLN A 207 -23.83 -2.92 -23.35
N ILE A 208 -24.67 -3.02 -24.38
CA ILE A 208 -25.21 -4.28 -24.93
C ILE A 208 -24.14 -4.81 -25.89
#